data_AF-A0ABD0Q5C0-F1
#
_entry.id   AF-A0ABD0Q5C0-F1
#
_cell.length_a   1.000
_cell.length_b   1.000
_cell.length_c   1.000
_cell.angle_alpha   90.00
_cell.angle_beta   90.00
_cell.angle_gamma   90.00
#
_symmetry.space_group_name_H-M   'P 1'
#
loop_
_entity.id
_entity.type
_entity.pdbx_description
1 polymer ?
#
loop_
_entity_poly.entity_id
_entity_poly.type
_entity_poly.pdbx_seq_one_letter_code
_entity_poly.pdbx_strand_id
1 'polypeptide(L)' 'DRIGWQNDSMKLLVFVSDADSHFGMDSKMSGIVVPNDGECHLDDRNEYSMTAHL' A
#
# COMPACT_ATOMS: atom_id res chain seq x y z
N ASP A 1 -6.57 -5.73 -11.01
CA ASP A 1 -7.99 -6.13 -10.94
C ASP A 1 -8.70 -5.86 -9.63
N ARG A 2 -8.13 -6.15 -8.46
CA ARG A 2 -8.85 -6.04 -7.16
C ARG A 2 -9.54 -4.69 -6.90
N ILE A 3 -8.96 -3.57 -7.33
CA ILE A 3 -9.55 -2.21 -7.21
C ILE A 3 -10.62 -1.93 -8.30
N GLY A 4 -10.62 -2.66 -9.41
CA GLY A 4 -11.63 -2.55 -10.46
C GLY A 4 -11.45 -1.38 -11.44
N TRP A 5 -10.22 -0.90 -11.64
CA TRP A 5 -9.96 0.17 -12.62
C TRP A 5 -10.34 -0.26 -14.04
N GLN A 6 -11.22 0.50 -14.67
CA GLN A 6 -11.57 0.31 -16.08
C GLN A 6 -10.42 0.79 -16.99
N ASN A 7 -10.20 0.08 -18.11
CA ASN A 7 -9.08 0.37 -19.01
C ASN A 7 -9.21 1.72 -19.71
N ASP A 8 -10.42 2.06 -20.18
CA ASP A 8 -10.67 3.24 -21.03
C ASP A 8 -11.20 4.45 -20.25
N SER A 9 -10.88 4.53 -18.97
CA SER A 9 -11.36 5.57 -18.06
C SER A 9 -10.21 6.26 -17.34
N MET A 10 -10.41 7.52 -16.99
CA MET A 10 -9.47 8.25 -16.13
C MET A 10 -9.44 7.59 -14.74
N LYS A 11 -8.23 7.38 -14.21
CA LYS A 11 -7.99 6.72 -12.92
C LYS A 11 -7.66 7.78 -11.87
N LEU A 12 -8.68 8.23 -11.13
CA LEU A 12 -8.51 9.20 -10.05
C LEU A 12 -8.41 8.47 -8.70
N LEU A 13 -7.33 8.71 -7.97
CA LEU A 13 -7.17 8.27 -6.59
C LEU A 13 -7.17 9.49 -5.68
N VAL A 14 -8.28 9.70 -4.96
CA VAL A 14 -8.41 10.82 -4.02
C VAL A 14 -7.86 10.37 -2.67
N PHE A 15 -6.75 10.97 -2.24
CA PHE A 15 -6.13 10.72 -0.94
C PHE A 15 -6.59 11.79 0.07
N VAL A 16 -7.10 11.37 1.22
CA VAL A 16 -7.60 12.26 2.28
C VAL A 16 -6.95 11.88 3.61
N SER A 17 -6.27 12.84 4.23
CA SER A 17 -5.63 12.72 5.55
C SER A 17 -5.58 14.11 6.19
N ASP A 18 -5.55 14.16 7.53
CA ASP A 18 -5.33 15.35 8.33
C ASP A 18 -3.90 15.43 8.91
N ALA A 19 -3.04 14.47 8.57
CA ALA A 19 -1.67 14.35 9.05
C ALA A 19 -0.68 13.88 7.96
N ASP A 20 0.61 13.90 8.30
CA ASP A 20 1.73 13.46 7.46
C ASP A 20 1.72 11.94 7.21
N SER A 21 2.45 11.52 6.17
CA SER A 21 2.57 10.11 5.77
C SER A 21 3.97 9.56 6.02
N HIS A 22 4.06 8.30 6.46
CA HIS A 22 5.32 7.58 6.54
C HIS A 22 5.84 7.18 5.17
N PHE A 23 7.17 7.13 5.00
CA PHE A 23 7.80 6.72 3.76
C PHE A 23 9.09 5.94 3.98
N GLY A 24 9.36 4.99 3.08
CA GLY A 24 10.63 4.29 2.96
C GLY A 24 11.18 3.74 4.29
N MET A 25 12.27 4.34 4.76
CA MET A 25 13.02 3.87 5.93
C MET A 25 12.43 4.25 7.29
N ASP A 26 11.31 4.98 7.35
CA ASP A 26 10.58 5.21 8.60
C ASP A 26 10.21 3.87 9.29
N SER A 27 9.92 2.87 8.45
CA SER A 27 9.63 1.48 8.83
C SER A 27 10.76 0.80 9.62
N LYS A 28 11.99 1.32 9.56
CA LYS A 28 13.11 0.81 10.36
C LYS A 28 12.84 0.91 11.86
N MET A 29 12.04 1.88 12.29
CA MET A 29 11.65 2.04 13.71
C MET A 29 10.77 0.87 14.21
N SER A 30 10.03 0.20 13.32
CA SER A 30 9.24 -1.00 13.64
C SER A 30 9.95 -2.31 13.31
N GLY A 31 11.23 -2.26 12.91
CA GLY A 31 12.03 -3.44 12.54
C GLY A 31 11.75 -3.97 11.13
N ILE A 32 10.89 -3.31 10.35
CA ILE A 32 10.65 -3.65 8.95
C ILE A 32 11.77 -3.03 8.12
N VAL A 33 12.63 -3.86 7.56
CA VAL A 33 13.83 -3.42 6.81
C VAL A 33 13.87 -3.91 5.37
N VAL A 34 12.89 -4.72 4.97
CA VAL A 34 12.74 -5.19 3.59
C VAL A 34 12.04 -4.09 2.79
N PRO A 35 12.63 -3.61 1.67
CA PRO A 35 11.99 -2.63 0.80
C PRO A 35 10.65 -3.12 0.25
N ASN A 36 9.71 -2.21 0.03
CA ASN A 36 8.49 -2.52 -0.70
C ASN A 36 8.83 -2.95 -2.14
N ASP A 37 8.22 -4.03 -2.61
CA ASP A 37 8.49 -4.65 -3.91
C ASP A 37 7.62 -4.08 -5.05
N GLY A 38 6.61 -3.27 -4.73
CA GLY A 38 5.69 -2.69 -5.72
C GLY A 38 4.63 -3.65 -6.25
N GLU A 39 4.52 -4.86 -5.67
CA GLU A 39 3.56 -5.88 -6.09
C GLU A 39 2.26 -5.85 -5.27
N CYS A 40 1.23 -6.55 -5.75
CA CYS A 40 -0.07 -6.62 -5.08
C CYS A 40 -0.11 -7.71 -4.01
N HIS A 41 -0.27 -7.32 -2.74
CA HIS A 41 -0.36 -8.23 -1.58
C HIS A 41 -1.70 -8.07 -0.83
N LEU A 42 -2.82 -8.14 -1.55
CA LEU A 42 -4.16 -8.18 -0.93
C LEU A 42 -4.58 -9.62 -0.69
N ASP A 43 -4.92 -9.95 0.56
CA ASP A 43 -5.40 -11.27 0.95
C ASP A 43 -6.88 -11.49 0.54
N ASP A 44 -7.41 -12.68 0.81
CA ASP A 44 -8.80 -13.03 0.48
C ASP A 44 -9.85 -12.27 1.30
N ARG A 45 -9.43 -11.60 2.39
CA ARG A 45 -10.26 -10.70 3.20
C ARG A 45 -10.15 -9.24 2.73
N ASN A 46 -9.41 -9.00 1.64
CA ASN A 46 -9.09 -7.69 1.10
C ASN A 46 -8.25 -6.82 2.06
N GLU A 47 -7.45 -7.45 2.92
CA GLU A 47 -6.46 -6.78 3.78
C GLU A 47 -5.07 -6.82 3.12
N TYR A 48 -4.27 -5.77 3.32
CA TYR A 48 -2.88 -5.77 2.86
C TYR A 48 -2.03 -6.67 3.78
N SER A 49 -1.58 -7.81 3.27
CA SER A 49 -0.92 -8.85 4.07
C SER A 49 0.52 -8.52 4.47
N MET A 50 1.16 -7.57 3.77
CA MET A 50 2.55 -7.17 3.99
C MET A 50 2.69 -5.96 4.92
N THR A 51 1.64 -5.59 5.67
CA THR A 51 1.65 -4.42 6.57
C THR A 51 2.65 -4.51 7.72
N ALA A 52 3.09 -5.72 8.07
CA ALA A 52 4.03 -5.98 9.17
C ALA A 52 5.00 -7.14 8.84
N HIS A 53 5.27 -7.37 7.57
CA HIS A 53 6.19 -8.44 7.15
C HIS A 53 7.63 -8.02 7.45
N LEU A 54 8.40 -8.93 8.06
CA LEU A 54 9.81 -8.77 8.40
C LEU A 54 10.74 -9.27 7.30
#